data_AF-A0A1B3X7D7-F1
#
_entry.id   AF-A0A1B3X7D7-F1
#
_cell.length_a   1.000
_cell.length_b   1.000
_cell.length_c   1.000
_cell.angle_alpha   90.00
_cell.angle_beta   90.00
_cell.angle_gamma   90.00
#
_symmetry.space_group_name_H-M   'P 1'
#
loop_
_entity.id
_entity.type
_entity.pdbx_description
1 polymer ?
#
loop_
_entity_poly.entity_id
_entity_poly.type
_entity_poly.pdbx_seq_one_letter_code
_entity_poly.pdbx_strand_id
1 'polypeptide(L)' 'METSYKYNPSDYVDYLCESITAFYEALPVGNAIDLSCFWQRIYFDTKQAVKEHLLSADEREAMLDYYGELIPDD' A
#
# COMPACT_ATOMS: atom_id res chain seq x y z
N MET A 1 7.57 7.76 -17.62
CA MET A 1 8.45 7.03 -16.69
C MET A 1 7.60 5.90 -16.16
N GLU A 2 7.92 4.65 -16.50
CA GLU A 2 7.25 3.52 -15.85
C GLU A 2 7.82 3.45 -14.44
N THR A 3 7.08 4.00 -13.48
CA THR A 3 7.37 3.79 -12.07
C THR A 3 7.04 2.32 -11.78
N SER A 4 8.05 1.46 -11.91
CA SER A 4 7.91 0.04 -11.56
C SER A 4 7.88 -0.05 -10.04
N TYR A 5 6.69 -0.05 -9.47
CA TYR A 5 6.50 -0.21 -8.04
C TYR A 5 6.72 -1.66 -7.62
N LYS A 6 7.25 -1.87 -6.41
CA LYS A 6 7.57 -3.21 -5.88
C LYS A 6 6.36 -4.14 -5.80
N TYR A 7 5.20 -3.58 -5.46
CA TYR A 7 3.96 -4.32 -5.25
C TYR A 7 2.94 -3.93 -6.32
N ASN A 8 2.60 -4.86 -7.21
CA ASN A 8 1.62 -4.62 -8.25
C ASN A 8 0.20 -4.85 -7.69
N PRO A 9 -0.72 -3.86 -7.77
CA PRO A 9 -2.05 -3.97 -7.17
C PRO A 9 -2.83 -5.19 -7.67
N SER A 10 -2.66 -5.60 -8.93
CA SER A 10 -3.37 -6.73 -9.52
C SER A 10 -2.98 -8.10 -8.96
N ASP A 11 -1.88 -8.20 -8.21
CA ASP A 11 -1.47 -9.43 -7.53
C ASP A 11 -2.22 -9.65 -6.20
N TYR A 12 -3.03 -8.66 -5.76
CA TYR A 12 -3.73 -8.69 -4.48
C TYR A 12 -5.25 -8.72 -4.63
N VAL A 13 -5.93 -9.12 -3.55
CA VAL A 13 -7.39 -9.11 -3.42
C VAL A 13 -7.98 -7.72 -3.65
N ASP A 14 -9.20 -7.64 -4.19
CA ASP A 14 -9.83 -6.40 -4.69
C ASP A 14 -9.68 -5.20 -3.74
N TYR A 15 -9.99 -5.36 -2.45
CA TYR A 15 -9.90 -4.26 -1.49
C TYR A 15 -8.47 -3.72 -1.32
N LEU A 16 -7.46 -4.60 -1.33
CA LEU A 16 -6.06 -4.23 -1.21
C LEU A 16 -5.54 -3.66 -2.53
N CYS A 17 -5.99 -4.21 -3.66
CA CYS A 17 -5.72 -3.69 -5.00
C CYS A 17 -6.19 -2.23 -5.13
N GLU A 18 -7.41 -1.92 -4.68
CA GLU A 18 -7.96 -0.56 -4.68
C GLU A 18 -7.12 0.40 -3.84
N SER A 19 -6.74 -0.01 -2.61
CA SER A 19 -5.93 0.83 -1.72
C SER A 19 -4.52 1.08 -2.24
N ILE A 20 -3.86 0.06 -2.81
CA ILE A 20 -2.53 0.20 -3.44
C ILE A 20 -2.61 1.13 -4.66
N THR A 21 -3.63 0.95 -5.49
CA THR A 21 -3.84 1.78 -6.69
C THR A 21 -4.01 3.24 -6.29
N ALA A 22 -4.88 3.53 -5.32
CA ALA A 22 -5.11 4.89 -4.83
C ALA A 22 -3.84 5.53 -4.25
N PHE A 23 -3.01 4.76 -3.53
CA PHE A 23 -1.73 5.24 -3.04
C PHE A 23 -0.80 5.66 -4.20
N TYR A 24 -0.68 4.82 -5.24
CA TYR A 24 0.16 5.13 -6.40
C TYR A 24 -0.35 6.29 -7.24
N GLU A 25 -1.67 6.47 -7.32
CA GLU A 25 -2.28 7.64 -7.98
C GLU A 25 -2.01 8.94 -7.21
N ALA A 26 -1.88 8.87 -5.88
CA ALA A 26 -1.59 10.02 -5.01
C ALA A 26 -0.09 10.37 -4.91
N LEU A 27 0.81 9.40 -5.14
CA LEU A 27 2.27 9.60 -5.10
C LEU A 27 2.80 10.80 -5.91
N PRO A 28 2.41 11.04 -7.17
CA PRO A 28 2.92 12.18 -7.93
C PRO A 28 2.50 13.54 -7.37
N VAL A 29 1.40 13.61 -6.61
CA VAL A 29 1.00 14.83 -5.89
C VAL A 29 1.89 15.06 -4.67
N GLY A 30 2.36 13.97 -4.04
CA GLY A 30 3.30 14.03 -2.92
C GLY A 30 2.70 14.63 -1.64
N ASN A 31 1.37 14.63 -1.50
CA ASN A 31 0.73 15.11 -0.28
C ASN A 31 0.87 14.06 0.84
N ALA A 32 1.67 14.37 1.87
CA ALA A 32 1.92 13.51 3.01
C ALA A 32 0.63 13.05 3.72
N ILE A 33 -0.38 13.93 3.81
CA ILE A 33 -1.66 13.63 4.49
C ILE A 33 -2.45 12.59 3.69
N ASP A 34 -2.55 12.78 2.37
CA ASP A 34 -3.28 11.84 1.50
C ASP A 34 -2.58 10.48 1.47
N LEU A 35 -1.25 10.48 1.31
CA LEU A 35 -0.44 9.25 1.33
C LEU A 35 -0.55 8.52 2.67
N SER A 36 -0.53 9.24 3.79
CA SER A 36 -0.77 8.67 5.12
C SER A 36 -2.17 8.04 5.26
N CYS A 37 -3.20 8.68 4.69
CA CYS A 37 -4.55 8.13 4.67
C CYS A 37 -4.62 6.82 3.87
N PHE A 38 -4.02 6.77 2.68
CA PHE A 38 -4.00 5.56 1.86
C PHE A 38 -3.14 4.45 2.49
N TRP A 39 -2.00 4.79 3.08
CA TRP A 39 -1.18 3.86 3.85
C TRP A 39 -1.95 3.21 4.99
N GLN A 40 -2.77 3.98 5.73
CA GLN A 40 -3.64 3.42 6.77
C GLN A 40 -4.67 2.44 6.20
N ARG A 41 -5.22 2.68 5.00
CA ARG A 41 -6.11 1.70 4.34
C ARG A 41 -5.37 0.41 4.02
N ILE A 42 -4.19 0.52 3.39
CA ILE A 42 -3.29 -0.62 3.12
C ILE A 42 -2.99 -1.40 4.42
N TYR A 43 -2.81 -0.72 5.55
CA TYR A 43 -2.62 -1.37 6.86
C TYR A 43 -3.82 -2.22 7.31
N PHE A 44 -5.05 -1.73 7.14
CA PHE A 44 -6.24 -2.50 7.49
C PHE A 44 -6.49 -3.65 6.51
N ASP A 45 -6.30 -3.40 5.23
CA ASP A 45 -6.50 -4.37 4.16
C ASP A 45 -5.50 -5.52 4.27
N THR A 46 -4.21 -5.23 4.41
CA THR A 46 -3.19 -6.26 4.65
C THR A 46 -3.45 -7.05 5.93
N LYS A 47 -3.96 -6.41 6.98
CA LYS A 47 -4.36 -7.10 8.22
C LYS A 47 -5.52 -8.07 7.97
N GLN A 48 -6.47 -7.70 7.10
CA GLN A 48 -7.55 -8.58 6.71
C GLN A 48 -7.04 -9.73 5.83
N ALA A 49 -6.22 -9.44 4.83
CA ALA A 49 -5.63 -10.44 3.93
C ALA A 49 -4.82 -11.50 4.70
N VAL A 50 -4.09 -11.09 5.75
CA VAL A 50 -3.39 -12.03 6.65
C VAL A 50 -4.36 -12.94 7.41
N LYS A 51 -5.49 -12.40 7.90
CA LYS A 51 -6.52 -13.22 8.57
C LYS A 51 -7.18 -14.22 7.64
N GLU A 52 -7.34 -13.85 6.37
CA GLU A 52 -7.91 -14.69 5.32
C GLU A 52 -6.88 -15.65 4.70
N HIS A 53 -5.63 -15.65 5.19
CA HIS A 53 -4.52 -16.44 4.66
C HIS A 53 -4.17 -16.13 3.18
N LEU A 54 -4.54 -14.94 2.70
CA LEU A 54 -4.23 -14.43 1.36
C LEU A 54 -2.88 -13.70 1.31
N LEU A 55 -2.35 -13.31 2.47
CA LEU A 55 -1.09 -12.61 2.63
C LEU A 55 -0.33 -13.18 3.84
N SER A 56 0.99 -13.30 3.75
CA SER A 56 1.81 -13.71 4.89
C SER A 56 2.06 -12.53 5.84
N ALA A 57 2.30 -12.81 7.12
CA ALA A 57 2.63 -11.77 8.10
C ALA A 57 3.91 -11.01 7.73
N ASP A 58 4.97 -11.73 7.31
CA ASP A 58 6.21 -11.12 6.82
C ASP A 58 5.98 -10.24 5.59
N GLU A 59 5.13 -10.68 4.66
CA GLU A 59 4.82 -9.92 3.45
C GLU A 59 4.08 -8.63 3.79
N ARG A 60 3.14 -8.68 4.74
CA ARG A 60 2.47 -7.50 5.29
C ARG A 60 3.47 -6.51 5.89
N GLU A 61 4.40 -6.96 6.73
CA GLU A 61 5.39 -6.05 7.33
C GLU A 61 6.27 -5.39 6.26
N ALA A 62 6.75 -6.18 5.28
CA ALA A 62 7.52 -5.66 4.17
C ALA A 62 6.75 -4.65 3.29
N MET A 63 5.44 -4.84 3.11
CA MET A 63 4.59 -3.88 2.42
C MET A 63 4.47 -2.58 3.20
N LEU A 64 4.18 -2.65 4.50
CA LEU A 64 3.96 -1.47 5.33
C LEU A 64 5.22 -0.60 5.46
N ASP A 65 6.38 -1.23 5.57
CA ASP A 65 7.68 -0.57 5.55
C ASP A 65 7.88 0.19 4.23
N TYR A 66 7.76 -0.51 3.10
CA TYR A 66 7.90 0.07 1.76
C TYR A 66 6.95 1.25 1.52
N TYR A 67 5.66 1.11 1.81
CA TYR A 67 4.72 2.22 1.60
C TYR A 67 4.96 3.36 2.60
N GLY A 68 5.46 3.06 3.79
CA GLY A 68 5.81 4.07 4.79
C GLY A 68 6.97 4.94 4.34
N GLU A 69 8.01 4.34 3.76
CA GLU A 69 9.17 5.06 3.20
C GLU A 69 8.82 6.00 2.04
N LEU A 70 7.69 5.76 1.36
CA LEU A 70 7.23 6.60 0.25
C LEU A 70 6.44 7.83 0.69
N ILE A 71 6.12 7.95 1.98
CA ILE A 71 5.45 9.13 2.53
C ILE A 71 6.54 10.17 2.84
N PRO A 72 6.47 11.39 2.26
CA PRO A 72 7.43 12.42 2.58
C PRO A 72 7.33 12.84 4.06
N ASP A 73 8.49 13.01 4.70
CA ASP A 73 8.60 13.68 6.00
C ASP A 73 8.19 15.15 5.82
N ASP A 74 7.40 15.69 6.75
CA ASP A 74 6.84 17.06 6.71
C ASP A 74 7.92 18.16 6.71
#